data_AF-A0A9W8N1J7-F1
#
_entry.id   AF-A0A9W8N1J7-F1
#
_cell.length_a   1.000
_cell.length_b   1.000
_cell.length_c   1.000
_cell.angle_alpha   90.00
_cell.angle_beta   90.00
_cell.angle_gamma   90.00
#
_symmetry.space_group_name_H-M   'P 1'
#
loop_
_entity.id
_entity.type
_entity.pdbx_description
1 polymer ?
#
loop_
_entity_poly.entity_id
_entity_poly.type
_entity_poly.pdbx_seq_one_letter_code
_entity_poly.pdbx_strand_id
1 'polypeptide(L)'
;MLQPKVPDRPIRQITSQDDRIKVFPLSSIQQDEINALDLRECQTLELHGDPARLSPEQERGANELWSNDVLYRHLCLLHGLVTQTEASTRTWIDAIFFRAAAMLSSSLAEQRKQLVLGLKLSVSATVGQAVLKGFIDYTILKAGETTAASFLRDPRLGKLAEESDLALFVAEAKEVGVPLGHQVPQALGQMYACAAALKKSIIRGALTDGRTWIFLLLKSNADEPGVTYHVSHEVSIVGAGPHLRPQVDPKACAIVAAIVAYWIEHSFEDIGDEDWFKFSSQ
;
A
#
# COMPACT_ATOMS: atom_id res chain seq x y z
N MET A 1 34.62 61.47 40.74
CA MET A 1 34.22 60.06 40.64
C MET A 1 32.91 60.01 39.86
N LEU A 2 32.96 59.59 38.59
CA LEU A 2 31.81 59.43 37.71
C LEU A 2 31.64 57.93 37.44
N GLN A 3 30.51 57.35 37.84
CA GLN A 3 30.16 55.96 37.51
C GLN A 3 29.51 55.90 36.12
N PRO A 4 29.82 54.90 35.28
CA PRO A 4 29.20 54.76 33.97
C PRO A 4 27.83 54.05 34.09
N LYS A 5 26.83 54.63 33.43
CA LYS A 5 25.47 54.08 33.28
C LYS A 5 25.51 52.99 32.21
N VAL A 6 25.27 51.74 32.58
CA VAL A 6 25.13 50.60 31.64
C VAL A 6 23.76 50.70 30.97
N PRO A 7 23.64 50.56 29.64
CA PRO A 7 22.35 50.58 28.97
C PRO A 7 21.65 49.22 29.07
N ASP A 8 20.39 49.25 29.50
CA ASP A 8 19.48 48.11 29.49
C ASP A 8 19.33 47.56 28.07
N ARG A 9 19.73 46.30 27.88
CA ARG A 9 19.40 45.55 26.67
C ARG A 9 17.97 45.03 26.80
N PRO A 10 17.11 45.22 25.79
CA PRO A 10 15.80 44.61 25.80
C PRO A 10 15.95 43.09 25.74
N ILE A 11 15.39 42.41 26.73
CA ILE A 11 15.21 40.96 26.74
C ILE A 11 14.30 40.63 25.55
N ARG A 12 14.89 40.11 24.46
CA ARG A 12 14.11 39.43 23.42
C ARG A 12 13.39 38.26 24.11
N GLN A 13 12.08 38.36 24.24
CA GLN A 13 11.24 37.20 24.46
C GLN A 13 11.46 36.26 23.28
N ILE A 14 12.26 35.24 23.49
CA ILE A 14 12.26 34.04 22.65
C ILE A 14 10.90 33.40 22.94
N THR A 15 9.92 33.66 22.08
CA THR A 15 8.73 32.82 22.00
C THR A 15 9.22 31.45 21.60
N SER A 16 9.37 30.55 22.58
CA SER A 16 9.56 29.12 22.35
C SER A 16 8.29 28.60 21.67
N GLN A 17 8.28 28.68 20.34
CA GLN A 17 7.33 27.93 19.54
C GLN A 17 7.61 26.46 19.90
N ASP A 18 6.62 25.81 20.48
CA ASP A 18 6.69 24.48 21.08
C ASP A 18 7.08 23.47 19.98
N ASP A 19 8.38 23.21 19.82
CA ASP A 19 9.01 22.25 18.90
C ASP A 19 8.69 20.79 19.29
N ARG A 20 7.43 20.54 19.68
CA ARG A 20 6.97 19.20 20.02
C ARG A 20 6.74 18.45 18.72
N ILE A 21 7.58 17.45 18.49
CA ILE A 21 7.37 16.42 17.48
C ILE A 21 5.94 15.88 17.64
N LYS A 22 5.13 16.04 16.60
CA LYS A 22 3.75 15.52 16.60
C LYS A 22 3.79 14.02 16.37
N VAL A 23 3.02 13.26 17.13
CA VAL A 23 2.91 11.80 16.93
C VAL A 23 1.52 11.50 16.36
N PHE A 24 1.49 10.91 15.17
CA PHE A 24 0.27 10.49 14.51
C PHE A 24 0.14 8.96 14.59
N PRO A 25 -0.85 8.44 15.34
CA PRO A 25 -1.14 7.01 15.36
C PRO A 25 -1.77 6.57 14.03
N LEU A 26 -1.14 5.62 13.33
CA LEU A 26 -1.56 5.17 11.99
C LEU A 26 -3.01 4.66 11.96
N SER A 27 -3.49 4.05 13.05
CA SER A 27 -4.82 3.46 13.14
C SER A 27 -5.98 4.47 13.14
N SER A 28 -5.70 5.76 13.24
CA SER A 28 -6.73 6.81 13.35
C SER A 28 -6.42 8.05 12.53
N ILE A 29 -5.55 7.94 11.52
CA ILE A 29 -5.27 9.06 10.61
C ILE A 29 -6.55 9.40 9.83
N GLN A 30 -6.96 10.66 9.89
CA GLN A 30 -8.06 11.23 9.12
C GLN A 30 -7.52 12.27 8.13
N GLN A 31 -8.44 12.88 7.40
CA GLN A 31 -8.10 13.88 6.38
C GLN A 31 -7.34 15.09 6.96
N ASP A 32 -7.65 15.51 8.17
CA ASP A 32 -6.97 16.65 8.81
C ASP A 32 -5.49 16.34 9.09
N GLU A 33 -5.16 15.12 9.49
CA GLU A 33 -3.77 14.67 9.64
C GLU A 33 -3.06 14.56 8.30
N ILE A 34 -3.73 14.10 7.24
CA ILE A 34 -3.19 14.08 5.87
C ILE A 34 -2.82 15.49 5.39
N ASN A 35 -3.72 16.45 5.62
CA ASN A 35 -3.46 17.85 5.32
C ASN A 35 -2.29 18.41 6.15
N ALA A 36 -2.20 18.04 7.43
CA ALA A 36 -1.10 18.45 8.33
C ALA A 36 0.26 17.82 7.95
N LEU A 37 0.25 16.70 7.22
CA LEU A 37 1.44 16.04 6.68
C LEU A 37 1.81 16.54 5.27
N ASP A 38 1.07 17.52 4.73
CA ASP A 38 1.25 18.07 3.37
C ASP A 38 1.14 17.00 2.27
N LEU A 39 0.22 16.05 2.46
CA LEU A 39 -0.14 15.06 1.45
C LEU A 39 -1.25 15.62 0.55
N ARG A 40 -0.97 15.73 -0.75
CA ARG A 40 -1.85 16.34 -1.74
C ARG A 40 -2.31 15.33 -2.77
N GLU A 41 -3.63 15.25 -2.98
CA GLU A 41 -4.19 14.41 -4.03
C GLU A 41 -3.87 15.00 -5.41
N CYS A 42 -3.49 14.15 -6.34
CA CYS A 42 -3.27 14.49 -7.75
C CYS A 42 -4.32 13.79 -8.64
N GLN A 43 -3.97 13.54 -9.91
CA GLN A 43 -4.86 12.86 -10.86
C GLN A 43 -5.26 11.47 -10.37
N THR A 44 -6.51 11.08 -10.66
CA THR A 44 -7.03 9.73 -10.41
C THR A 44 -6.32 8.71 -11.29
N LEU A 45 -6.13 7.50 -10.76
CA LEU A 45 -5.63 6.35 -11.52
C LEU A 45 -6.79 5.67 -12.26
N GLU A 46 -6.75 5.69 -13.58
CA GLU A 46 -7.70 5.00 -14.45
C GLU A 46 -7.15 3.64 -14.86
N LEU A 47 -7.91 2.58 -14.62
CA LEU A 47 -7.54 1.24 -15.07
C LEU A 47 -7.52 1.19 -16.60
N HIS A 48 -6.46 0.64 -17.18
CA HIS A 48 -6.38 0.35 -18.60
C HIS A 48 -7.47 -0.66 -18.98
N GLY A 49 -8.41 -0.23 -19.82
CA GLY A 49 -9.52 -1.06 -20.30
C GLY A 49 -9.14 -2.02 -21.41
N ASP A 50 -7.88 -2.43 -21.56
CA ASP A 50 -7.46 -3.35 -22.63
C ASP A 50 -7.69 -4.82 -22.22
N PRO A 51 -8.73 -5.48 -22.75
CA PRO A 51 -9.02 -6.87 -22.42
C PRO A 51 -7.96 -7.85 -22.93
N ALA A 52 -7.14 -7.48 -23.92
CA ALA A 52 -6.13 -8.36 -24.50
C ALA A 52 -5.02 -8.69 -23.50
N ARG A 53 -4.79 -7.81 -22.51
CA ARG A 53 -3.81 -8.02 -21.43
C ARG A 53 -4.21 -9.12 -20.45
N LEU A 54 -5.48 -9.51 -20.40
CA LEU A 54 -5.96 -10.41 -19.36
C LEU A 54 -5.60 -11.88 -19.62
N SER A 55 -5.67 -12.33 -20.87
CA SER A 55 -5.44 -13.76 -21.19
C SER A 55 -4.03 -14.23 -20.80
N PRO A 56 -2.94 -13.52 -21.14
CA PRO A 56 -1.59 -13.92 -20.72
C PRO A 56 -1.44 -13.99 -19.19
N GLU A 57 -2.11 -13.10 -18.47
CA GLU A 57 -2.02 -12.99 -17.00
C GLU A 57 -2.81 -14.09 -16.28
N GLN A 58 -3.88 -14.58 -16.90
CA GLN A 58 -4.58 -15.77 -16.44
C GLN A 58 -3.72 -17.04 -16.57
N GLU A 59 -2.89 -17.11 -17.61
CA GLU A 59 -1.96 -18.23 -17.84
C GLU A 59 -0.69 -18.14 -16.98
N ARG A 60 -0.28 -16.94 -16.57
CA ARG A 60 0.91 -16.72 -15.72
C ARG A 60 0.77 -17.47 -14.40
N GLY A 61 1.69 -18.37 -14.08
CA GLY A 61 1.61 -19.21 -12.86
C GLY A 61 0.45 -20.23 -12.87
N ALA A 62 -0.09 -20.61 -14.03
CA ALA A 62 -1.18 -21.59 -14.11
C ALA A 62 -0.79 -23.01 -13.63
N ASN A 63 0.50 -23.32 -13.63
CA ASN A 63 1.04 -24.60 -13.13
C ASN A 63 1.26 -24.60 -11.60
N GLU A 64 1.06 -23.46 -10.94
CA GLU A 64 1.15 -23.36 -9.49
C GLU A 64 -0.17 -23.74 -8.81
N LEU A 65 -0.11 -24.01 -7.50
CA LEU A 65 -1.31 -24.34 -6.70
C LEU A 65 -2.39 -23.27 -6.81
N TRP A 66 -2.00 -21.99 -6.79
CA TRP A 66 -2.90 -20.86 -6.92
C TRP A 66 -2.99 -20.40 -8.38
N SER A 67 -3.50 -21.27 -9.24
CA SER A 67 -3.90 -20.90 -10.60
C SER A 67 -5.13 -19.99 -10.58
N ASN A 68 -5.44 -19.36 -11.71
CA ASN A 68 -6.62 -18.50 -11.83
C ASN A 68 -7.94 -19.25 -11.53
N ASP A 69 -8.06 -20.50 -11.98
CA ASP A 69 -9.23 -21.34 -11.72
C ASP A 69 -9.37 -21.70 -10.23
N VAL A 70 -8.25 -22.00 -9.56
CA VAL A 70 -8.24 -22.31 -8.13
C VAL A 70 -8.62 -21.07 -7.32
N LEU A 71 -8.08 -19.90 -7.67
CA LEU A 71 -8.48 -18.63 -7.07
C LEU A 71 -10.00 -18.42 -7.20
N TYR A 72 -10.54 -18.49 -8.41
CA TYR A 72 -11.97 -18.25 -8.64
C TYR A 72 -12.86 -19.22 -7.86
N ARG A 73 -12.54 -20.52 -7.86
CA ARG A 73 -13.28 -21.53 -7.09
C ARG A 73 -13.20 -21.28 -5.58
N HIS A 74 -12.02 -20.90 -5.09
CA HIS A 74 -11.83 -20.58 -3.67
C HIS A 74 -12.67 -19.37 -3.26
N LEU A 75 -12.65 -18.28 -4.04
CA LEU A 75 -13.45 -17.09 -3.76
C LEU A 75 -14.96 -17.39 -3.85
N CYS A 76 -15.40 -18.22 -4.80
CA CYS A 76 -16.80 -18.69 -4.84
C CYS A 76 -17.19 -19.44 -3.56
N LEU A 77 -16.30 -20.29 -3.04
CA LEU A 77 -16.52 -21.01 -1.79
C LEU A 77 -16.62 -20.03 -0.61
N LEU A 78 -15.70 -19.07 -0.51
CA LEU A 78 -15.74 -18.05 0.55
C LEU A 78 -17.04 -17.22 0.46
N HIS A 79 -17.48 -16.87 -0.75
CA HIS A 79 -18.72 -16.14 -0.98
C HIS A 79 -19.97 -16.89 -0.53
N GLY A 80 -20.01 -18.20 -0.74
CA GLY A 80 -21.17 -19.03 -0.39
C GLY A 80 -21.22 -19.49 1.06
N LEU A 81 -20.07 -19.63 1.74
CA LEU A 81 -19.98 -20.35 3.01
C LEU A 81 -19.54 -19.51 4.21
N VAL A 82 -18.91 -18.34 3.99
CA VAL A 82 -18.28 -17.59 5.08
C VAL A 82 -19.12 -16.38 5.46
N THR A 83 -19.38 -16.23 6.76
CA THR A 83 -20.02 -15.04 7.32
C THR A 83 -19.11 -13.83 7.17
N GLN A 84 -19.69 -12.70 6.79
CA GLN A 84 -18.95 -11.46 6.51
C GLN A 84 -18.46 -10.85 7.82
N THR A 85 -17.20 -11.14 8.14
CA THR A 85 -16.47 -10.71 9.34
C THR A 85 -15.08 -10.21 8.95
N GLU A 86 -14.38 -9.49 9.83
CA GLU A 86 -12.98 -9.08 9.58
C GLU A 86 -12.08 -10.28 9.22
N ALA A 87 -12.21 -11.38 9.96
CA ALA A 87 -11.46 -12.60 9.71
C ALA A 87 -11.77 -13.18 8.31
N SER A 88 -13.01 -13.07 7.85
CA SER A 88 -13.37 -13.49 6.50
C SER A 88 -12.72 -12.62 5.44
N THR A 89 -12.68 -11.29 5.60
CA THR A 89 -12.01 -10.40 4.66
C THR A 89 -10.55 -10.82 4.43
N ARG A 90 -9.84 -11.13 5.52
CA ARG A 90 -8.44 -11.58 5.44
C ARG A 90 -8.28 -12.81 4.55
N THR A 91 -9.20 -13.77 4.61
CA THR A 91 -9.14 -14.95 3.72
C THR A 91 -9.31 -14.62 2.23
N TRP A 92 -10.08 -13.59 1.89
CA TRP A 92 -10.21 -13.13 0.50
C TRP A 92 -8.92 -12.46 0.03
N ILE A 93 -8.34 -11.60 0.87
CA ILE A 93 -7.07 -10.91 0.60
C ILE A 93 -5.93 -11.93 0.44
N ASP A 94 -5.82 -12.90 1.35
CA ASP A 94 -4.80 -13.94 1.32
C ASP A 94 -4.87 -14.74 0.01
N ALA A 95 -6.07 -15.10 -0.48
CA ALA A 95 -6.24 -15.81 -1.74
C ALA A 95 -5.70 -15.01 -2.95
N ILE A 96 -5.95 -13.69 -2.99
CA ILE A 96 -5.41 -12.80 -4.03
C ILE A 96 -3.88 -12.72 -3.92
N PHE A 97 -3.33 -12.61 -2.71
CA PHE A 97 -1.88 -12.55 -2.50
C PHE A 97 -1.18 -13.86 -2.84
N PHE A 98 -1.77 -15.01 -2.53
CA PHE A 98 -1.24 -16.30 -2.95
C PHE A 98 -1.30 -16.49 -4.47
N ARG A 99 -2.37 -16.00 -5.12
CA ARG A 99 -2.42 -15.95 -6.59
C ARG A 99 -1.31 -15.07 -7.15
N ALA A 100 -1.12 -13.86 -6.62
CA ALA A 100 -0.06 -12.97 -7.06
C ALA A 100 1.33 -13.62 -6.87
N ALA A 101 1.57 -14.29 -5.74
CA ALA A 101 2.81 -15.03 -5.50
C ALA A 101 3.04 -16.15 -6.53
N ALA A 102 1.98 -16.89 -6.88
CA ALA A 102 2.04 -17.89 -7.94
C ALA A 102 2.35 -17.28 -9.32
N MET A 103 1.83 -16.10 -9.64
CA MET A 103 2.17 -15.39 -10.89
C MET A 103 3.65 -14.98 -10.94
N LEU A 104 4.23 -14.71 -9.78
CA LEU A 104 5.62 -14.27 -9.66
C LEU A 104 6.63 -15.44 -9.55
N SER A 105 6.19 -16.69 -9.37
CA SER A 105 7.04 -17.81 -8.99
C SER A 105 8.26 -18.02 -9.90
N SER A 106 8.05 -17.98 -11.23
CA SER A 106 9.13 -18.16 -12.21
C SER A 106 10.16 -17.03 -12.14
N SER A 107 9.69 -15.77 -12.09
CA SER A 107 10.56 -14.59 -11.98
C SER A 107 11.37 -14.58 -10.68
N LEU A 108 10.77 -15.04 -9.58
CA LEU A 108 11.42 -15.14 -8.27
C LEU A 108 12.54 -16.18 -8.29
N ALA A 109 12.29 -17.35 -8.89
CA ALA A 109 13.29 -18.40 -9.01
C ALA A 109 14.48 -17.96 -9.88
N GLU A 110 14.22 -17.29 -11.01
CA GLU A 110 15.25 -16.77 -11.91
C GLU A 110 16.11 -15.68 -11.23
N GLN A 111 15.48 -14.79 -10.47
CA GLN A 111 16.14 -13.69 -9.76
C GLN A 111 16.73 -14.09 -8.40
N ARG A 112 16.54 -15.35 -7.96
CA ARG A 112 16.88 -15.82 -6.61
C ARG A 112 16.30 -14.93 -5.50
N LYS A 113 15.04 -14.54 -5.71
CA LYS A 113 14.26 -13.73 -4.76
C LYS A 113 13.16 -14.56 -4.13
N GLN A 114 12.67 -14.09 -3.01
CA GLN A 114 11.56 -14.66 -2.27
C GLN A 114 10.52 -13.58 -1.98
N LEU A 115 9.27 -14.01 -1.87
CA LEU A 115 8.20 -13.21 -1.31
C LEU A 115 8.00 -13.55 0.16
N VAL A 116 7.91 -12.52 0.99
CA VAL A 116 7.56 -12.64 2.40
C VAL A 116 6.28 -11.87 2.65
N LEU A 117 5.25 -12.58 3.11
CA LEU A 117 4.00 -11.98 3.57
C LEU A 117 4.13 -11.66 5.07
N GLY A 118 4.19 -10.38 5.40
CA GLY A 118 4.11 -9.87 6.76
C GLY A 118 2.69 -9.46 7.12
N LEU A 119 2.24 -9.84 8.32
CA LEU A 119 0.95 -9.48 8.88
C LEU A 119 1.14 -8.57 10.09
N LYS A 120 0.34 -7.50 10.20
CA LYS A 120 0.41 -6.54 11.31
C LYS A 120 1.84 -6.06 11.57
N LEU A 121 2.51 -5.61 10.51
CA LEU A 121 3.88 -5.13 10.59
C LEU A 121 3.94 -3.82 11.38
N SER A 122 4.73 -3.77 12.46
CA SER A 122 4.94 -2.55 13.23
C SER A 122 5.83 -1.57 12.47
N VAL A 123 5.37 -0.34 12.30
CA VAL A 123 6.10 0.73 11.62
C VAL A 123 6.14 1.97 12.51
N SER A 124 7.31 2.60 12.57
CA SER A 124 7.54 3.87 13.23
C SER A 124 8.54 4.66 12.40
N ALA A 125 8.10 5.78 11.83
CA ALA A 125 8.92 6.60 10.95
C ALA A 125 8.75 8.09 11.25
N THR A 126 9.84 8.86 11.11
CA THR A 126 9.82 10.31 11.24
C THR A 126 9.67 10.93 9.85
N VAL A 127 8.69 11.80 9.69
CA VAL A 127 8.40 12.56 8.45
C VAL A 127 8.29 14.04 8.80
N GLY A 128 9.25 14.85 8.35
CA GLY A 128 9.36 16.25 8.77
C GLY A 128 9.41 16.39 10.30
N GLN A 129 8.47 17.14 10.88
CA GLN A 129 8.31 17.33 12.34
C GLN A 129 7.31 16.36 12.98
N ALA A 130 6.95 15.28 12.29
CA ALA A 130 5.98 14.30 12.76
C ALA A 130 6.57 12.89 12.84
N VAL A 131 6.00 12.06 13.71
CA VAL A 131 6.28 10.63 13.82
C VAL A 131 4.98 9.87 13.53
N LEU A 132 5.00 9.07 12.47
CA LEU A 132 3.94 8.13 12.12
C LEU A 132 4.23 6.80 12.79
N LYS A 133 3.30 6.28 13.60
CA LYS A 133 3.51 5.04 14.34
C LYS A 133 2.27 4.16 14.40
N GLY A 134 2.42 2.87 14.14
CA GLY A 134 1.33 1.90 14.25
C GLY A 134 1.65 0.60 13.53
N PHE A 135 0.62 0.00 12.94
CA PHE A 135 0.72 -1.27 12.23
C PHE A 135 0.19 -1.15 10.80
N ILE A 136 0.74 -1.98 9.92
CA ILE A 136 0.27 -2.20 8.55
C ILE A 136 -0.34 -3.60 8.52
N ASP A 137 -1.58 -3.72 8.05
CA ASP A 137 -2.25 -5.03 8.05
C ASP A 137 -1.51 -6.07 7.22
N TYR A 138 -1.10 -5.70 6.02
CA TYR A 138 -0.39 -6.56 5.09
C TYR A 138 0.82 -5.88 4.46
N THR A 139 1.93 -6.59 4.43
CA THR A 139 3.12 -6.20 3.68
C THR A 139 3.63 -7.38 2.87
N ILE A 140 3.93 -7.17 1.60
CA ILE A 140 4.54 -8.17 0.73
C ILE A 140 5.92 -7.65 0.34
N LEU A 141 6.95 -8.29 0.89
CA LEU A 141 8.34 -8.00 0.59
C LEU A 141 8.85 -8.96 -0.48
N LYS A 142 9.31 -8.43 -1.62
CA LYS A 142 10.12 -9.16 -2.60
C LYS A 142 11.58 -8.81 -2.37
N ALA A 143 12.41 -9.77 -1.96
CA ALA A 143 13.82 -9.54 -1.69
C ALA A 143 14.68 -10.79 -1.95
N GLY A 144 16.00 -10.62 -2.04
CA GLY A 144 16.92 -11.75 -2.09
C GLY A 144 16.80 -12.67 -0.87
N GLU A 145 17.15 -13.94 -1.01
CA GLU A 145 16.93 -14.98 0.02
C GLU A 145 17.48 -14.59 1.42
N THR A 146 18.68 -14.02 1.49
CA THR A 146 19.29 -13.58 2.75
C THR A 146 18.50 -12.45 3.41
N THR A 147 18.08 -11.46 2.63
CA THR A 147 17.31 -10.30 3.09
C THR A 147 15.92 -10.73 3.53
N ALA A 148 15.24 -11.59 2.75
CA ALA A 148 13.96 -12.19 3.09
C ALA A 148 14.03 -13.00 4.40
N ALA A 149 15.03 -13.87 4.54
CA ALA A 149 15.24 -14.65 5.76
C ALA A 149 15.56 -13.79 6.98
N SER A 150 16.31 -12.69 6.78
CA SER A 150 16.59 -11.70 7.82
C SER A 150 15.32 -10.99 8.28
N PHE A 151 14.50 -10.54 7.32
CA PHE A 151 13.23 -9.88 7.60
C PHE A 151 12.25 -10.78 8.33
N LEU A 152 12.16 -12.07 7.99
CA LEU A 152 11.34 -13.05 8.71
C LEU A 152 11.71 -13.18 10.20
N ARG A 153 13.01 -13.06 10.52
CA ARG A 153 13.48 -13.14 11.92
C ARG A 153 13.26 -11.85 12.69
N ASP A 154 13.33 -10.72 12.00
CA ASP A 154 13.27 -9.39 12.61
C ASP A 154 12.65 -8.38 11.63
N PRO A 155 11.31 -8.30 11.58
CA PRO A 155 10.58 -7.59 10.54
C PRO A 155 10.56 -6.09 10.82
N ARG A 156 11.69 -5.43 10.58
CA ARG A 156 11.86 -3.98 10.75
C ARG A 156 12.23 -3.32 9.43
N LEU A 157 11.33 -2.50 8.89
CA LEU A 157 11.55 -1.80 7.62
C LEU A 157 12.81 -0.92 7.63
N GLY A 158 13.11 -0.25 8.74
CA GLY A 158 14.30 0.60 8.85
C GLY A 158 15.64 -0.13 8.62
N LYS A 159 15.67 -1.47 8.77
CA LYS A 159 16.86 -2.28 8.45
C LYS A 159 17.05 -2.52 6.96
N LEU A 160 16.01 -2.30 6.17
CA LEU A 160 15.98 -2.54 4.74
C LEU A 160 16.18 -1.25 3.94
N ALA A 161 16.38 -0.10 4.59
CA ALA A 161 16.45 1.20 3.93
C ALA A 161 17.59 1.33 2.91
N GLU A 162 18.70 0.61 3.13
CA GLU A 162 19.87 0.62 2.24
C GLU A 162 19.83 -0.50 1.19
N GLU A 163 18.82 -1.37 1.22
CA GLU A 163 18.66 -2.44 0.25
C GLU A 163 18.13 -1.84 -1.07
N SER A 164 18.96 -1.90 -2.11
CA SER A 164 18.62 -1.40 -3.44
C SER A 164 17.73 -2.36 -4.22
N ASP A 165 17.84 -3.67 -3.95
CA ASP A 165 17.20 -4.74 -4.73
C ASP A 165 16.02 -5.41 -3.99
N LEU A 166 15.13 -4.59 -3.43
CA LEU A 166 13.87 -5.06 -2.85
C LEU A 166 12.68 -4.34 -3.45
N ALA A 167 11.50 -4.94 -3.27
CA ALA A 167 10.21 -4.34 -3.56
C ALA A 167 9.28 -4.53 -2.35
N LEU A 168 8.42 -3.55 -2.06
CA LEU A 168 7.44 -3.62 -0.98
C LEU A 168 6.06 -3.15 -1.46
N PHE A 169 5.10 -4.06 -1.46
CA PHE A 169 3.69 -3.72 -1.59
C PHE A 169 3.04 -3.74 -0.21
N VAL A 170 2.20 -2.75 0.10
CA VAL A 170 1.48 -2.67 1.37
C VAL A 170 -0.02 -2.63 1.13
N ALA A 171 -0.80 -3.27 1.99
CA ALA A 171 -2.24 -3.18 1.95
C ALA A 171 -2.85 -2.96 3.33
N GLU A 172 -3.78 -2.01 3.39
CA GLU A 172 -4.66 -1.80 4.53
C GLU A 172 -5.94 -2.62 4.32
N ALA A 173 -6.33 -3.39 5.34
CA ALA A 173 -7.52 -4.21 5.29
C ALA A 173 -8.65 -3.56 6.11
N LYS A 174 -9.88 -3.64 5.61
CA LYS A 174 -11.08 -3.17 6.30
C LYS A 174 -12.14 -4.24 6.36
N GLU A 175 -13.03 -4.15 7.33
CA GLU A 175 -14.20 -5.02 7.39
C GLU A 175 -15.14 -4.73 6.22
N VAL A 176 -15.82 -5.78 5.73
CA VAL A 176 -16.86 -5.63 4.71
C VAL A 176 -17.93 -4.64 5.18
N GLY A 177 -18.29 -3.70 4.31
CA GLY A 177 -19.32 -2.70 4.58
C GLY A 177 -18.79 -1.39 5.17
N VAL A 178 -17.50 -1.33 5.53
CA VAL A 178 -16.82 -0.06 5.80
C VAL A 178 -16.62 0.69 4.47
N PRO A 179 -17.06 1.95 4.33
CA PRO A 179 -16.83 2.73 3.12
C PRO A 179 -15.33 2.97 2.91
N LEU A 180 -14.74 2.31 1.91
CA LEU A 180 -13.29 2.34 1.69
C LEU A 180 -12.79 3.76 1.38
N GLY A 181 -13.53 4.57 0.62
CA GLY A 181 -13.14 5.96 0.35
C GLY A 181 -12.82 6.78 1.62
N HIS A 182 -13.54 6.57 2.72
CA HIS A 182 -13.28 7.27 3.99
C HIS A 182 -12.03 6.76 4.73
N GLN A 183 -11.45 5.66 4.28
CA GLN A 183 -10.29 5.01 4.89
C GLN A 183 -9.00 5.26 4.10
N VAL A 184 -9.08 5.98 2.98
CA VAL A 184 -7.90 6.39 2.18
C VAL A 184 -6.87 7.15 3.03
N PRO A 185 -7.24 8.10 3.91
CA PRO A 185 -6.27 8.77 4.79
C PRO A 185 -5.42 7.80 5.62
N GLN A 186 -6.06 6.79 6.22
CA GLN A 186 -5.34 5.79 7.01
C GLN A 186 -4.34 4.99 6.16
N ALA A 187 -4.76 4.52 4.98
CA ALA A 187 -3.88 3.78 4.07
C ALA A 187 -2.70 4.64 3.59
N LEU A 188 -2.94 5.93 3.28
CA LEU A 188 -1.88 6.86 2.88
C LEU A 188 -0.87 7.14 3.99
N GLY A 189 -1.33 7.36 5.22
CA GLY A 189 -0.43 7.56 6.36
C GLY A 189 0.45 6.35 6.62
N GLN A 190 -0.11 5.16 6.49
CA GLN A 190 0.61 3.89 6.57
C GLN A 190 1.66 3.73 5.46
N MET A 191 1.27 3.97 4.20
CA MET A 191 2.17 3.97 3.05
C MET A 191 3.31 4.97 3.24
N TYR A 192 3.01 6.19 3.72
CA TYR A 192 4.01 7.22 3.94
C TYR A 192 5.01 6.82 5.02
N ALA A 193 4.54 6.21 6.11
CA ALA A 193 5.42 5.67 7.15
C ALA A 193 6.34 4.57 6.61
N CYS A 194 5.85 3.69 5.76
CA CYS A 194 6.65 2.65 5.09
C CYS A 194 7.70 3.25 4.15
N ALA A 195 7.30 4.18 3.29
CA ALA A 195 8.19 4.89 2.36
C ALA A 195 9.32 5.61 3.11
N ALA A 196 8.97 6.33 4.18
CA ALA A 196 9.93 7.02 5.03
C ALA A 196 10.88 6.05 5.76
N ALA A 197 10.37 4.95 6.31
CA ALA A 197 11.19 3.92 6.95
C ALA A 197 12.18 3.25 5.97
N LEU A 198 11.79 3.09 4.70
CA LEU A 198 12.61 2.50 3.64
C LEU A 198 13.43 3.52 2.85
N LYS A 199 13.29 4.82 3.12
CA LYS A 199 13.87 5.92 2.33
C LYS A 199 13.53 5.81 0.83
N LYS A 200 12.30 5.42 0.50
CA LYS A 200 11.82 5.35 -0.89
C LYS A 200 10.95 6.56 -1.19
N SER A 201 11.16 7.16 -2.37
CA SER A 201 10.37 8.30 -2.83
C SER A 201 9.01 7.89 -3.37
N ILE A 202 8.88 6.66 -3.88
CA ILE A 202 7.63 6.16 -4.43
C ILE A 202 7.27 4.88 -3.68
N ILE A 203 6.00 4.70 -3.36
CA ILE A 203 5.47 3.43 -2.86
C ILE A 203 4.07 3.17 -3.42
N ARG A 204 3.83 1.91 -3.76
CA ARG A 204 2.54 1.39 -4.22
C ARG A 204 1.87 0.55 -3.14
N GLY A 205 0.55 0.64 -3.06
CA GLY A 205 -0.23 -0.13 -2.11
C GLY A 205 -1.70 -0.20 -2.45
N ALA A 206 -2.47 -0.79 -1.56
CA ALA A 206 -3.91 -0.88 -1.71
C ALA A 206 -4.66 -0.69 -0.38
N LEU A 207 -5.92 -0.33 -0.51
CA LEU A 207 -6.92 -0.35 0.54
C LEU A 207 -8.04 -1.28 0.10
N THR A 208 -8.38 -2.27 0.93
CA THR A 208 -9.33 -3.31 0.51
C THR A 208 -10.12 -3.90 1.67
N ASP A 209 -11.32 -4.39 1.38
CA ASP A 209 -12.09 -5.28 2.25
C ASP A 209 -12.07 -6.75 1.77
N GLY A 210 -11.13 -7.06 0.86
CA GLY A 210 -10.99 -8.33 0.16
C GLY A 210 -11.88 -8.48 -1.07
N ARG A 211 -12.97 -7.71 -1.18
CA ARG A 211 -13.92 -7.76 -2.30
C ARG A 211 -13.83 -6.54 -3.20
N THR A 212 -13.52 -5.40 -2.62
CA THR A 212 -13.29 -4.14 -3.32
C THR A 212 -11.87 -3.69 -3.03
N TRP A 213 -11.20 -3.20 -4.06
CA TRP A 213 -9.82 -2.74 -4.00
C TRP A 213 -9.72 -1.31 -4.50
N ILE A 214 -9.07 -0.46 -3.71
CA ILE A 214 -8.61 0.87 -4.12
C ILE A 214 -7.09 0.80 -4.16
N PHE A 215 -6.51 1.09 -5.31
CA PHE A 215 -5.07 1.11 -5.52
C PHE A 215 -4.54 2.53 -5.32
N LEU A 216 -3.41 2.62 -4.62
CA LEU A 216 -2.83 3.88 -4.15
C LEU A 216 -1.36 3.97 -4.57
N LEU A 217 -0.98 5.12 -5.13
CA LEU A 217 0.41 5.47 -5.42
C LEU A 217 0.76 6.72 -4.61
N LEU A 218 1.83 6.65 -3.81
CA LEU A 218 2.33 7.79 -3.04
C LEU A 218 3.73 8.16 -3.53
N LYS A 219 3.97 9.47 -3.72
CA LYS A 219 5.19 10.03 -4.30
C LYS A 219 5.68 11.19 -3.45
N SER A 220 6.88 11.06 -2.91
CA SER A 220 7.68 12.15 -2.34
C SER A 220 8.62 12.66 -3.43
N ASN A 221 8.44 13.90 -3.87
CA ASN A 221 9.38 14.52 -4.79
C ASN A 221 10.56 15.10 -3.98
N ALA A 222 11.79 14.95 -4.48
CA ALA A 222 12.95 15.61 -3.87
C ALA A 222 13.00 17.11 -4.21
N ASP A 223 12.42 17.48 -5.36
CA ASP A 223 12.53 18.82 -5.95
C ASP A 223 11.35 19.73 -5.59
N GLU A 224 10.24 19.17 -5.13
CA GLU A 224 9.06 19.92 -4.69
C GLU A 224 8.73 19.61 -3.24
N PRO A 225 8.44 20.62 -2.41
CA PRO A 225 8.01 20.39 -1.04
C PRO A 225 6.67 19.63 -1.01
N GLY A 226 6.61 18.61 -0.17
CA GLY A 226 5.40 17.84 0.11
C GLY A 226 5.38 16.46 -0.52
N VAL A 227 4.26 15.78 -0.33
CA VAL A 227 4.02 14.42 -0.83
C VAL A 227 2.75 14.44 -1.66
N THR A 228 2.79 13.85 -2.84
CA THR A 228 1.59 13.69 -3.67
C THR A 228 1.11 12.25 -3.63
N TYR A 229 -0.19 12.06 -3.87
CA TYR A 229 -0.75 10.72 -4.01
C TYR A 229 -1.81 10.66 -5.10
N HIS A 230 -2.00 9.45 -5.61
CA HIS A 230 -2.98 9.11 -6.61
C HIS A 230 -3.82 7.94 -6.13
N VAL A 231 -5.12 7.99 -6.41
CA VAL A 231 -6.11 7.02 -5.96
C VAL A 231 -6.81 6.44 -7.19
N SER A 232 -6.98 5.13 -7.26
CA SER A 232 -7.80 4.51 -8.30
C SER A 232 -9.29 4.56 -7.97
N HIS A 233 -10.12 4.38 -8.98
CA HIS A 233 -11.49 3.94 -8.72
C HIS A 233 -11.52 2.56 -8.04
N GLU A 234 -12.63 2.27 -7.36
CA GLU A 234 -12.89 0.96 -6.76
C GLU A 234 -12.96 -0.14 -7.82
N VAL A 235 -12.17 -1.20 -7.63
CA VAL A 235 -12.22 -2.42 -8.42
C VAL A 235 -12.90 -3.50 -7.57
N SER A 236 -14.17 -3.79 -7.86
CA SER A 236 -14.91 -4.85 -7.18
C SER A 236 -14.75 -6.19 -7.90
N ILE A 237 -14.39 -7.22 -7.14
CA ILE A 237 -14.37 -8.62 -7.61
C ILE A 237 -15.69 -9.35 -7.36
N VAL A 238 -16.67 -8.67 -6.77
CA VAL A 238 -18.05 -9.15 -6.62
C VAL A 238 -18.97 -8.24 -7.42
N GLY A 239 -19.60 -8.79 -8.45
CA GLY A 239 -20.52 -8.09 -9.35
C GLY A 239 -21.97 -8.55 -9.20
N ALA A 240 -22.85 -7.95 -10.00
CA ALA A 240 -24.23 -8.39 -10.14
C ALA A 240 -24.30 -9.65 -11.01
N GLY A 241 -24.66 -10.78 -10.40
CA GLY A 241 -24.91 -12.03 -11.10
C GLY A 241 -26.36 -12.17 -11.58
N PRO A 242 -26.72 -13.34 -12.15
CA PRO A 242 -28.09 -13.64 -12.55
C PRO A 242 -29.08 -13.41 -11.39
N HIS A 243 -30.24 -12.82 -11.70
CA HIS A 243 -31.26 -12.45 -10.71
C HIS A 243 -30.78 -11.44 -9.66
N LEU A 244 -29.83 -10.58 -10.00
CA LEU A 244 -29.29 -9.53 -9.12
C LEU A 244 -28.64 -10.09 -7.83
N ARG A 245 -28.22 -11.35 -7.84
CA ARG A 245 -27.50 -11.93 -6.71
C ARG A 245 -26.01 -11.59 -6.84
N PRO A 246 -25.36 -11.14 -5.76
CA PRO A 246 -23.91 -10.92 -5.78
C PRO A 246 -23.18 -12.20 -6.20
N GLN A 247 -22.25 -12.09 -7.14
CA GLN A 247 -21.44 -13.20 -7.63
C GLN A 247 -20.00 -12.75 -7.80
N VAL A 248 -19.06 -13.66 -7.52
CA VAL A 248 -17.64 -13.45 -7.82
C VAL A 248 -17.46 -13.32 -9.32
N ASP A 249 -16.83 -12.24 -9.78
CA ASP A 249 -16.47 -12.04 -11.18
C ASP A 249 -15.07 -12.61 -11.44
N PRO A 250 -14.95 -13.71 -12.22
CA PRO A 250 -13.66 -14.34 -12.48
C PRO A 250 -12.68 -13.41 -13.22
N LYS A 251 -13.17 -12.48 -14.05
CA LYS A 251 -12.31 -11.54 -14.77
C LYS A 251 -11.76 -10.48 -13.82
N ALA A 252 -12.62 -9.93 -12.97
CA ALA A 252 -12.19 -8.95 -11.97
C ALA A 252 -11.18 -9.55 -10.98
N CYS A 253 -11.38 -10.81 -10.55
CA CYS A 253 -10.41 -11.53 -9.71
C CYS A 253 -9.03 -11.63 -10.39
N ALA A 254 -9.01 -12.01 -11.66
CA ALA A 254 -7.78 -12.11 -12.44
C ALA A 254 -7.08 -10.75 -12.60
N ILE A 255 -7.85 -9.69 -12.86
CA ILE A 255 -7.34 -8.30 -12.96
C ILE A 255 -6.70 -7.87 -11.64
N VAL A 256 -7.40 -8.01 -10.51
CA VAL A 256 -6.87 -7.60 -9.20
C VAL A 256 -5.59 -8.37 -8.86
N ALA A 257 -5.56 -9.68 -9.09
CA ALA A 257 -4.36 -10.47 -8.85
C ALA A 257 -3.18 -10.04 -9.74
N ALA A 258 -3.44 -9.72 -11.01
CA ALA A 258 -2.43 -9.24 -11.94
C ALA A 258 -1.90 -7.85 -11.58
N ILE A 259 -2.77 -6.93 -11.15
CA ILE A 259 -2.37 -5.62 -10.63
C ILE A 259 -1.46 -5.80 -9.42
N VAL A 260 -1.87 -6.62 -8.43
CA VAL A 260 -1.08 -6.86 -7.23
C VAL A 260 0.28 -7.47 -7.59
N ALA A 261 0.32 -8.49 -8.46
CA ALA A 261 1.57 -9.10 -8.91
C ALA A 261 2.50 -8.06 -9.56
N TYR A 262 1.97 -7.26 -10.49
CA TYR A 262 2.74 -6.20 -11.16
C TYR A 262 3.23 -5.13 -10.15
N TRP A 263 2.35 -4.65 -9.28
CA TRP A 263 2.67 -3.61 -8.30
C TRP A 263 3.65 -4.10 -7.22
N ILE A 264 3.73 -5.40 -6.94
CA ILE A 264 4.82 -5.99 -6.15
C ILE A 264 6.15 -5.83 -6.89
N GLU A 265 6.24 -6.12 -8.18
CA GLU A 265 7.51 -6.04 -8.92
C GLU A 265 7.98 -4.58 -9.09
N HIS A 266 7.03 -3.67 -9.32
CA HIS A 266 7.26 -2.26 -9.65
C HIS A 266 6.96 -1.32 -8.47
N SER A 267 7.09 -1.82 -7.24
CA SER A 267 6.56 -1.15 -6.03
C SER A 267 7.06 0.27 -5.75
N PHE A 268 8.24 0.61 -6.27
CA PHE A 268 8.88 1.93 -6.09
C PHE A 268 9.03 2.68 -7.41
N GLU A 269 8.30 2.28 -8.43
CA GLU A 269 8.30 2.90 -9.74
C GLU A 269 7.02 3.73 -9.92
N ASP A 270 7.15 4.83 -10.66
CA ASP A 270 6.01 5.64 -11.10
C ASP A 270 5.14 4.87 -12.10
N ILE A 271 3.97 5.40 -12.45
CA ILE A 271 3.13 4.81 -13.50
C ILE A 271 3.84 4.91 -14.85
N GLY A 272 4.09 3.77 -15.48
CA GLY A 272 4.66 3.66 -16.82
C GLY A 272 3.65 3.15 -17.86
N ASP A 273 4.08 3.06 -19.12
CA ASP A 273 3.22 2.66 -20.24
C ASP A 273 2.67 1.22 -20.12
N GLU A 274 3.44 0.34 -19.47
CA GLU A 274 3.08 -1.06 -19.24
C GLU A 274 2.27 -1.26 -17.95
N ASP A 275 1.95 -0.20 -17.21
CA ASP A 275 1.18 -0.31 -15.98
C ASP A 275 -0.28 -0.67 -16.25
N TRP A 276 -0.96 -1.24 -15.24
CA TRP A 276 -2.40 -1.45 -15.29
C TRP A 276 -3.20 -0.17 -15.16
N PHE A 277 -2.57 0.91 -14.69
CA PHE A 277 -3.20 2.23 -14.59
C PHE A 277 -2.53 3.27 -15.48
N LYS A 278 -3.29 4.30 -15.81
CA LYS A 278 -2.80 5.57 -16.36
C LYS A 278 -3.35 6.72 -15.52
N PHE A 279 -2.71 7.88 -15.60
CA PHE A 279 -3.29 9.10 -15.04
C PHE A 279 -4.51 9.54 -15.85
N SER A 280 -5.59 9.93 -15.17
CA SER A 280 -6.76 10.52 -15.81
C SER A 280 -6.37 11.78 -16.60
N SER A 281 -6.74 11.86 -17.87
CA SER A 281 -6.66 13.09 -18.66
C SER A 281 -7.50 14.19 -18.00
N GLN A 282 -6.87 15.33 -17.70
CA GLN A 282 -7.58 16.55 -17.24
C GLN A 282 -8.41 17.17 -18.37
#